data_AF-A0A4V5NM01-F1
#
_entry.id   AF-A0A4V5NM01-F1
#
_cell.length_a   1.000
_cell.length_b   1.000
_cell.length_c   1.000
_cell.angle_alpha   90.00
_cell.angle_beta   90.00
_cell.angle_gamma   90.00
#
_symmetry.space_group_name_H-M   'P 1'
#
loop_
_entity.id
_entity.type
_entity.pdbx_description
1 polymer ?
#
loop_
_entity_poly.entity_id
_entity_poly.type
_entity_poly.pdbx_seq_one_letter_code
_entity_poly.pdbx_strand_id
1 'polypeptide(L)'
;KAALTLAGQAIDAKLAELAAAEAALSETLARADGASEGDLTRLTSVYETMKPKDAAALFEAMAPEFAAGFIGRMRPDAAAAVLSGMSAEAAYSISVLLAGRNALVPKE
;
A
#
# COMPACT_ATOMS: atom_id res chain seq x y z
N LYS A 1 -47.93 6.06 18.19
CA LYS A 1 -46.97 5.10 18.78
C LYS A 1 -46.60 3.99 17.78
N ALA A 2 -47.55 3.25 17.20
CA ALA A 2 -47.26 2.19 16.22
C ALA A 2 -46.46 2.63 14.97
N ALA A 3 -46.77 3.81 14.40
CA ALA A 3 -46.06 4.32 13.23
C ALA A 3 -44.57 4.65 13.49
N LEU A 4 -44.24 5.13 14.69
CA LEU A 4 -42.85 5.42 15.09
C LEU A 4 -42.06 4.12 15.31
N THR A 5 -42.71 3.10 15.88
CA THR A 5 -42.11 1.77 16.04
C THR A 5 -41.83 1.12 14.69
N LEU A 6 -42.76 1.21 13.74
CA LEU A 6 -42.58 0.67 12.39
C LEU A 6 -41.45 1.40 11.63
N ALA A 7 -41.37 2.73 11.78
CA ALA A 7 -40.28 3.51 11.20
C ALA A 7 -38.92 3.15 11.82
N GLY A 8 -38.86 2.95 13.14
CA GLY A 8 -37.65 2.49 13.83
C GLY A 8 -37.17 1.12 13.31
N GLN A 9 -38.09 0.15 13.20
CA GLN A 9 -37.77 -1.18 12.67
C GLN A 9 -37.27 -1.14 11.22
N ALA A 10 -37.84 -0.27 10.38
CA ALA A 10 -37.39 -0.09 9.00
C ALA A 10 -35.99 0.53 8.94
N ILE A 11 -35.67 1.49 9.83
CA ILE A 11 -34.34 2.08 9.94
C ILE A 11 -33.33 1.05 10.41
N ASP A 12 -33.63 0.28 11.45
CA ASP A 12 -32.74 -0.77 11.99
C ASP A 12 -32.45 -1.83 10.92
N ALA A 13 -33.46 -2.25 10.16
CA ALA A 13 -33.29 -3.17 9.04
C ALA A 13 -32.36 -2.61 7.96
N LYS A 14 -32.52 -1.31 7.63
CA LYS A 14 -31.66 -0.64 6.64
C LYS A 14 -30.23 -0.44 7.13
N LEU A 15 -30.04 -0.17 8.42
CA LEU A 15 -28.71 -0.09 9.04
C LEU A 15 -28.00 -1.46 9.03
N ALA A 16 -28.73 -2.53 9.34
CA ALA A 16 -28.19 -3.89 9.28
C ALA A 16 -27.80 -4.28 7.85
N GLU A 17 -28.62 -3.95 6.85
CA GLU A 17 -28.33 -4.17 5.44
C GLU A 17 -27.10 -3.38 4.99
N LEU A 18 -26.97 -2.12 5.41
CA LEU A 18 -25.82 -1.28 5.10
C LEU A 18 -24.53 -1.84 5.72
N ALA A 19 -24.57 -2.24 6.99
CA ALA A 19 -23.41 -2.82 7.68
C ALA A 19 -22.95 -4.14 7.00
N ALA A 20 -23.90 -4.97 6.56
CA ALA A 20 -23.58 -6.20 5.82
C ALA A 20 -22.94 -5.90 4.46
N ALA A 21 -23.44 -4.88 3.75
CA ALA A 21 -22.87 -4.44 2.47
C ALA A 21 -21.45 -3.86 2.64
N GLU A 22 -21.22 -3.07 3.69
CA GLU A 22 -19.90 -2.54 4.03
C GLU A 22 -18.89 -3.66 4.36
N ALA A 23 -19.30 -4.64 5.16
CA ALA A 23 -18.46 -5.80 5.47
C ALA A 23 -18.10 -6.61 4.21
N ALA A 24 -19.06 -6.86 3.32
CA ALA A 24 -18.82 -7.58 2.07
C ALA A 24 -17.90 -6.81 1.11
N LEU A 25 -18.04 -5.47 1.07
CA LEU A 25 -17.14 -4.61 0.28
C LEU A 25 -15.72 -4.65 0.84
N SER A 26 -15.56 -4.50 2.17
CA SER A 26 -14.27 -4.57 2.85
C SER A 26 -13.58 -5.91 2.60
N GLU A 27 -14.31 -7.02 2.67
CA GLU A 27 -13.76 -8.35 2.38
C GLU A 27 -13.32 -8.50 0.92
N THR A 28 -14.09 -7.93 -0.02
CA THR A 28 -13.76 -7.96 -1.45
C THR A 28 -12.50 -7.14 -1.74
N LEU A 29 -12.38 -5.96 -1.14
CA LEU A 29 -11.19 -5.11 -1.23
C LEU A 29 -9.96 -5.84 -0.63
N ALA A 30 -10.10 -6.42 0.56
CA ALA A 30 -9.03 -7.18 1.21
C ALA A 30 -8.56 -8.38 0.36
N ARG A 31 -9.46 -9.08 -0.33
CA ARG A 31 -9.10 -10.16 -1.25
C ARG A 31 -8.37 -9.66 -2.50
N ALA A 32 -8.81 -8.54 -3.08
CA ALA A 32 -8.16 -7.93 -4.23
C ALA A 32 -6.76 -7.40 -3.89
N ASP A 33 -6.60 -6.82 -2.71
CA ASP A 33 -5.33 -6.34 -2.19
C ASP A 33 -4.38 -7.50 -1.91
N GLY A 34 -4.84 -8.59 -1.29
CA GLY A 34 -3.99 -9.73 -0.92
C GLY A 34 -3.32 -10.45 -2.11
N ALA A 35 -4.02 -10.61 -3.24
CA ALA A 35 -3.45 -11.22 -4.44
C ALA A 35 -2.35 -10.35 -5.06
N SER A 36 -2.57 -9.03 -5.09
CA SER A 36 -1.61 -8.06 -5.61
C SER A 36 -0.41 -7.88 -4.67
N GLU A 37 -0.64 -7.91 -3.35
CA GLU A 37 0.43 -7.80 -2.34
C GLU A 37 1.36 -9.03 -2.33
N GLY A 38 0.85 -10.22 -2.64
CA GLY A 38 1.69 -11.43 -2.76
C GLY A 38 2.72 -11.33 -3.89
N ASP A 39 2.30 -10.85 -5.05
CA ASP A 39 3.18 -10.65 -6.20
C ASP A 39 4.19 -9.51 -5.94
N LEU A 40 3.75 -8.41 -5.31
CA LEU A 40 4.62 -7.32 -4.89
C LEU A 40 5.66 -7.76 -3.87
N THR A 41 5.27 -8.60 -2.91
CA THR A 41 6.19 -9.16 -1.91
C THR A 41 7.25 -10.00 -2.59
N ARG A 42 6.84 -10.90 -3.50
CA ARG A 42 7.77 -11.76 -4.24
C ARG A 42 8.76 -10.93 -5.06
N LEU A 43 8.27 -9.90 -5.76
CA LEU A 43 9.13 -9.06 -6.58
C LEU A 43 10.08 -8.19 -5.72
N THR A 44 9.63 -7.73 -4.56
CA THR A 44 10.49 -7.05 -3.57
C THR A 44 11.62 -7.98 -3.14
N SER A 45 11.33 -9.24 -2.82
CA SER A 45 12.36 -10.23 -2.44
C SER A 45 13.38 -10.49 -3.56
N VAL A 46 12.96 -10.46 -4.83
CA VAL A 46 13.89 -10.59 -5.97
C VAL A 46 14.89 -9.43 -5.97
N TYR A 47 14.43 -8.20 -5.76
CA TYR A 47 15.32 -7.05 -5.70
C TYR A 47 16.22 -7.06 -4.45
N GLU A 48 15.71 -7.48 -3.29
CA GLU A 48 16.53 -7.59 -2.07
C GLU A 48 17.66 -8.63 -2.15
N THR A 49 17.45 -9.68 -2.95
CA THR A 49 18.44 -10.76 -3.14
C THR A 49 19.40 -10.49 -4.29
N MET A 50 19.13 -9.44 -5.08
CA MET A 50 19.99 -9.00 -6.17
C MET A 50 21.24 -8.30 -5.63
N LYS A 51 22.31 -8.25 -6.43
CA LYS A 51 23.47 -7.41 -6.10
C LYS A 51 23.02 -5.95 -6.02
N PRO A 52 23.41 -5.20 -4.97
CA PRO A 52 22.94 -3.83 -4.77
C PRO A 52 23.17 -2.92 -5.99
N LYS A 53 24.29 -3.07 -6.68
CA LYS A 53 24.61 -2.29 -7.88
C LYS A 53 23.66 -2.57 -9.06
N ASP A 54 23.28 -3.83 -9.26
CA ASP A 54 22.38 -4.22 -10.35
C ASP A 54 20.95 -3.76 -10.03
N ALA A 55 20.53 -3.88 -8.76
CA ALA A 55 19.26 -3.36 -8.29
C ALA A 55 19.19 -1.84 -8.41
N ALA A 56 20.23 -1.11 -8.00
CA ALA A 56 20.28 0.35 -8.11
C ALA A 56 20.10 0.83 -9.56
N ALA A 57 20.78 0.21 -10.53
CA ALA A 57 20.62 0.55 -11.95
C ALA A 57 19.19 0.33 -12.46
N LEU A 58 18.51 -0.74 -12.00
CA LEU A 58 17.10 -0.98 -12.33
C LEU A 58 16.18 0.06 -11.68
N PHE A 59 16.44 0.43 -10.42
CA PHE A 59 15.66 1.43 -9.70
C PHE A 59 15.83 2.84 -10.29
N GLU A 60 17.00 3.18 -10.82
CA GLU A 60 17.21 4.44 -11.56
C GLU A 60 16.41 4.52 -12.86
N ALA A 61 16.23 3.39 -13.54
CA ALA A 61 15.43 3.33 -14.77
C ALA A 61 13.91 3.25 -14.52
N MET A 62 13.51 3.00 -13.26
CA MET A 62 12.11 2.83 -12.87
C MET A 62 11.44 4.18 -12.59
N ALA A 63 10.12 4.24 -12.82
CA ALA A 63 9.33 5.39 -12.39
C ALA A 63 9.47 5.59 -10.85
N PRO A 64 9.78 6.81 -10.36
CA PRO A 64 10.05 7.06 -8.94
C PRO A 64 8.94 6.62 -7.99
N GLU A 65 7.68 6.72 -8.40
CA GLU A 65 6.51 6.33 -7.60
C GLU A 65 6.47 4.82 -7.35
N PHE A 66 6.81 4.02 -8.36
CA PHE A 66 6.91 2.57 -8.24
C PHE A 66 8.12 2.18 -7.39
N ALA A 67 9.27 2.79 -7.67
CA ALA A 67 10.50 2.54 -6.92
C ALA A 67 10.31 2.82 -5.41
N ALA A 68 9.67 3.94 -5.05
CA ALA A 68 9.33 4.26 -3.66
C ALA A 68 8.43 3.20 -3.03
N GLY A 69 7.52 2.60 -3.81
CA GLY A 69 6.65 1.53 -3.34
C GLY A 69 7.38 0.23 -3.00
N PHE A 70 8.44 -0.10 -3.74
CA PHE A 70 9.30 -1.24 -3.44
C PHE A 70 10.26 -0.93 -2.29
N ILE A 71 10.95 0.22 -2.31
CA ILE A 71 11.87 0.63 -1.23
C ILE A 71 11.14 0.66 0.13
N GLY A 72 9.90 1.16 0.17
CA GLY A 72 9.12 1.20 1.41
C GLY A 72 8.67 -0.18 1.94
N ARG A 73 8.73 -1.23 1.11
CA ARG A 73 8.44 -2.62 1.49
C ARG A 73 9.69 -3.44 1.79
N MET A 74 10.87 -2.96 1.36
CA MET A 74 12.13 -3.66 1.55
C MET A 74 12.60 -3.67 3.01
N ARG A 75 13.43 -4.64 3.35
CA ARG A 75 14.23 -4.61 4.57
C ARG A 75 15.14 -3.37 4.57
N PRO A 76 15.32 -2.69 5.72
CA PRO A 76 16.07 -1.42 5.78
C PRO A 76 17.51 -1.50 5.27
N ASP A 77 18.19 -2.63 5.51
CA ASP A 77 19.55 -2.90 5.04
C ASP A 77 19.62 -3.00 3.51
N ALA A 78 18.69 -3.73 2.90
CA ALA A 78 18.58 -3.86 1.45
C ALA A 78 18.22 -2.52 0.79
N ALA A 79 17.23 -1.80 1.34
CA ALA A 79 16.85 -0.48 0.87
C ALA A 79 18.02 0.51 0.89
N ALA A 80 18.78 0.55 1.99
CA ALA A 80 19.97 1.39 2.11
C ALA A 80 21.05 1.02 1.07
N ALA A 81 21.28 -0.28 0.86
CA ALA A 81 22.24 -0.75 -0.14
C ALA A 81 21.84 -0.36 -1.56
N VAL A 82 20.55 -0.44 -1.91
CA VAL A 82 20.03 0.01 -3.22
C VAL A 82 20.18 1.51 -3.37
N LEU A 83 19.67 2.31 -2.42
CA LEU A 83 19.72 3.78 -2.49
C LEU A 83 21.15 4.31 -2.56
N SER A 84 22.09 3.71 -1.83
CA SER A 84 23.51 4.10 -1.87
C SER A 84 24.20 3.78 -3.21
N GLY A 85 23.63 2.86 -3.99
CA GLY A 85 24.12 2.52 -5.33
C GLY A 85 23.57 3.43 -6.44
N MET A 86 22.62 4.31 -6.12
CA MET A 86 21.97 5.22 -7.07
C MET A 86 22.64 6.60 -7.09
N SER A 87 22.36 7.38 -8.12
CA SER A 87 22.60 8.82 -8.16
C SER A 87 21.83 9.55 -7.05
N ALA A 88 22.39 10.65 -6.58
CA ALA A 88 21.81 11.44 -5.48
C ALA A 88 20.42 11.98 -5.86
N GLU A 89 20.24 12.37 -7.11
CA GLU A 89 18.99 12.88 -7.66
C GLU A 89 17.89 11.81 -7.63
N ALA A 90 18.21 10.59 -8.10
CA ALA A 90 17.27 9.49 -8.12
C ALA A 90 16.89 9.04 -6.69
N ALA A 91 17.88 8.85 -5.82
CA ALA A 91 17.66 8.49 -4.42
C ALA A 91 16.81 9.55 -3.68
N TYR A 92 17.06 10.83 -3.93
CA TYR A 92 16.27 11.93 -3.37
C TYR A 92 14.81 11.89 -3.85
N SER A 93 14.59 11.73 -5.15
CA SER A 93 13.23 11.71 -5.73
C SER A 93 12.35 10.61 -5.11
N ILE A 94 12.93 9.41 -4.94
CA ILE A 94 12.27 8.26 -4.31
C ILE A 94 12.00 8.54 -2.83
N SER A 95 12.97 9.12 -2.11
CA SER A 95 12.85 9.41 -0.68
C SER A 95 11.74 10.42 -0.38
N VAL A 96 11.58 11.44 -1.23
CA VAL A 96 10.49 12.43 -1.10
C VAL A 96 9.13 11.77 -1.27
N LEU A 97 8.98 10.89 -2.26
CA LEU A 97 7.73 10.17 -2.50
C LEU A 97 7.39 9.22 -1.35
N LEU A 98 8.39 8.53 -0.81
CA LEU A 98 8.22 7.66 0.35
C LEU A 98 7.75 8.44 1.59
N ALA A 99 8.36 9.61 1.85
CA ALA A 99 7.95 10.49 2.93
C ALA A 99 6.52 11.04 2.73
N GLY A 100 6.18 11.43 1.49
CA GLY A 100 4.85 11.92 1.14
C GLY A 100 3.76 10.84 1.29
N ARG A 101 4.05 9.59 0.96
CA ARG A 101 3.10 8.48 1.13
C ARG A 101 2.74 8.23 2.60
N ASN A 102 3.71 8.37 3.50
CA ASN A 102 3.48 8.24 4.94
C ASN A 102 2.74 9.46 5.54
N ALA A 103 2.78 10.61 4.87
CA ALA A 103 2.05 11.81 5.30
C ALA A 103 0.53 11.72 5.02
N LEU A 104 0.10 10.84 4.12
CA LEU A 104 -1.31 10.63 3.75
C LEU A 104 -2.02 9.54 4.57
N VAL A 105 -1.30 8.88 5.50
CA VAL A 105 -1.92 7.93 6.43
C VAL A 105 -2.66 8.74 7.51
N PRO A 106 -3.98 8.57 7.70
CA PRO A 106 -4.72 9.23 8.77
C PRO A 106 -4.05 8.94 10.11
N LYS A 107 -3.72 9.98 10.86
CA LYS A 107 -3.33 9.84 12.25
C LYS A 107 -4.60 9.76 13.08
N GLU A 108 -4.65 8.79 13.98
CA GLU A 108 -5.73 8.62 14.98
C GLU A 108 -6.00 9.92 15.77
#